data_AF-A0A255S4X5-F1
#
_entry.id   AF-A0A255S4X5-F1
#
_cell.length_a   1.000
_cell.length_b   1.000
_cell.length_c   1.000
_cell.angle_alpha   90.00
_cell.angle_beta   90.00
_cell.angle_gamma   90.00
#
_symmetry.space_group_name_H-M   'P 1'
#
loop_
_entity.id
_entity.type
_entity.pdbx_description
1 polymer ?
#
loop_
_entity_poly.entity_id
_entity_poly.type
_entity_poly.pdbx_seq_one_letter_code
_entity_poly.pdbx_strand_id
1 'polypeptide(L)'
;MAQNIAAIRQLLEQIRDERKTHANTATRVGNALLMLLGYMTDSDNPFLRKDQDDVSKFLLTLQKGLVVGESGDIRLNPDGSITCSSIHVNGSAIFDELVINEQSVTSGDQIYSDRGIIDKVDYCGEGRYKLTFRKEYDADVVSFKVHDVLRSRTNDLQTNGISFTSWYRVVAVDYAANEVDVLLYPDDEVPGGKNYLPLEASVVSRWGNAVDQGRQQVFFLSSLDGRFCFLQNVTKPIINDEGSNTTAFIGLPNDVPALRQLIDEGSLTAGKPILYAETAVVENLITVKHDGTPDYTQREWIAWEEDRKYIRGYDETEKRHVQDNVWYGGSLWRCIVAEATVGQPPSLLSTEWACIRSAELKLDVESSNGDWFNASKSFNTTLVATITHGDIQLSADSVVWTRESGDDAGDEAWNMNQAKKDQTMSLAVSYNLEQQELSDIPVPVRYDTKIGFRCTVTVTDRTLTHAYII
;
A
#
# COMPACT_ATOMS: atom_id res chain seq x y z
N MET A 1 -60.56 40.57 -31.87
CA MET A 1 -59.90 41.56 -30.99
C MET A 1 -59.63 42.89 -31.72
N ALA A 2 -59.05 42.89 -32.92
CA ALA A 2 -58.80 44.11 -33.72
C ALA A 2 -60.05 44.97 -34.00
N GLN A 3 -61.20 44.36 -34.28
CA GLN A 3 -62.48 45.06 -34.49
C GLN A 3 -62.96 45.83 -33.24
N ASN A 4 -62.67 45.32 -32.04
CA ASN A 4 -63.05 45.97 -30.78
C ASN A 4 -62.12 47.16 -30.48
N ILE A 5 -60.83 47.07 -30.83
CA ILE A 5 -59.86 48.15 -30.64
C ILE A 5 -60.21 49.36 -31.52
N ALA A 6 -60.60 49.12 -32.78
CA ALA A 6 -61.04 50.19 -33.68
C ALA A 6 -62.29 50.93 -33.15
N ALA A 7 -63.25 50.18 -32.62
CA ALA A 7 -64.46 50.74 -32.02
C ALA A 7 -64.15 51.57 -30.75
N ILE A 8 -63.26 51.07 -29.88
CA ILE A 8 -62.83 51.78 -28.66
C ILE A 8 -62.06 53.06 -29.03
N ARG A 9 -61.16 53.00 -30.02
CA ARG A 9 -60.41 54.17 -30.50
C ARG A 9 -61.34 55.28 -30.98
N GLN A 10 -62.36 54.92 -31.77
CA GLN A 10 -63.35 55.85 -32.28
C GLN A 10 -64.16 56.51 -31.15
N LEU A 11 -64.49 55.75 -30.10
CA LEU A 11 -65.23 56.23 -28.93
C LEU A 11 -64.39 57.21 -28.09
N LEU A 12 -63.09 56.94 -27.92
CA LEU A 12 -62.17 57.84 -27.22
C LEU A 12 -61.84 59.11 -28.03
N GLU A 13 -61.80 59.02 -29.36
CA GLU A 13 -61.67 60.18 -30.25
C GLU A 13 -62.92 61.08 -30.19
N GLN A 14 -64.10 60.52 -29.97
CA GLN A 14 -65.31 61.30 -29.70
C GLN A 14 -65.23 62.05 -28.37
N ILE A 15 -64.73 61.42 -27.29
CA ILE A 15 -64.52 62.09 -25.99
C ILE A 15 -63.52 63.26 -26.12
N ARG A 16 -62.52 63.12 -27.00
CA ARG A 16 -61.57 64.19 -27.33
C ARG A 16 -62.26 65.34 -28.08
N ASP A 17 -63.22 65.04 -28.95
CA ASP A 17 -63.92 65.96 -29.85
C ASP A 17 -65.36 66.28 -29.39
N GLU A 18 -65.59 66.53 -28.11
CA GLU A 18 -66.89 67.02 -27.63
C GLU A 18 -67.03 68.55 -27.83
N ARG A 19 -66.68 69.03 -29.04
CA ARG A 19 -66.89 70.35 -29.71
C ARG A 19 -67.39 71.57 -28.89
N LYS A 20 -66.77 71.94 -27.76
CA LYS A 20 -67.19 73.11 -26.95
C LYS A 20 -66.06 74.07 -26.55
N THR A 21 -66.35 75.36 -26.64
CA THR A 21 -65.63 76.43 -25.95
C THR A 21 -65.60 76.13 -24.44
N HIS A 22 -64.39 76.03 -23.89
CA HIS A 22 -64.02 75.62 -22.50
C HIS A 22 -63.94 74.12 -22.15
N ALA A 23 -63.83 73.20 -23.12
CA ALA A 23 -63.71 71.75 -22.85
C ALA A 23 -62.27 71.23 -22.57
N ASN A 24 -61.44 71.94 -21.79
CA ASN A 24 -60.04 71.55 -21.55
C ASN A 24 -59.86 70.17 -20.89
N THR A 25 -60.82 69.73 -20.07
CA THR A 25 -60.74 68.46 -19.34
C THR A 25 -61.04 67.27 -20.25
N ALA A 26 -62.06 67.36 -21.11
CA ALA A 26 -62.45 66.28 -22.02
C ALA A 26 -61.34 65.98 -23.04
N THR A 27 -60.70 67.01 -23.59
CA THR A 27 -59.57 66.86 -24.50
C THR A 27 -58.35 66.23 -23.81
N ARG A 28 -58.06 66.61 -22.56
CA ARG A 28 -56.94 66.02 -21.79
C ARG A 28 -57.21 64.54 -21.46
N VAL A 29 -58.44 64.19 -21.09
CA VAL A 29 -58.83 62.82 -20.77
C VAL A 29 -58.88 61.95 -22.03
N GLY A 30 -59.46 62.44 -23.13
CA GLY A 30 -59.47 61.74 -24.42
C GLY A 30 -58.05 61.48 -24.94
N ASN A 31 -57.15 62.47 -24.87
CA ASN A 31 -55.74 62.28 -25.25
C ASN A 31 -54.99 61.31 -24.34
N ALA A 32 -55.23 61.35 -23.02
CA ALA A 32 -54.62 60.40 -22.08
C ALA A 32 -55.08 58.96 -22.34
N LEU A 33 -56.39 58.76 -22.59
CA LEU A 33 -56.95 57.44 -22.86
C LEU A 33 -56.52 56.90 -24.23
N LEU A 34 -56.39 57.76 -25.25
CA LEU A 34 -55.86 57.38 -26.55
C LEU A 34 -54.37 57.02 -26.49
N MET A 35 -53.58 57.73 -25.67
CA MET A 35 -52.17 57.35 -25.44
C MET A 35 -52.05 56.01 -24.71
N LEU A 36 -52.91 55.75 -23.72
CA LEU A 36 -52.96 54.44 -23.05
C LEU A 36 -53.38 53.32 -24.00
N LEU A 37 -54.40 53.54 -24.85
CA LEU A 37 -54.81 52.55 -25.84
C LEU A 37 -53.68 52.31 -26.86
N GLY A 38 -53.02 53.36 -27.34
CA GLY A 38 -51.85 53.26 -28.21
C GLY A 38 -50.74 52.43 -27.58
N TYR A 39 -50.40 52.73 -26.32
CA TYR A 39 -49.39 52.00 -25.54
C TYR A 39 -49.74 50.52 -25.38
N MET A 40 -51.01 50.16 -25.19
CA MET A 40 -51.43 48.75 -25.08
C MET A 40 -51.39 47.99 -26.41
N THR A 41 -51.42 48.68 -27.55
CA THR A 41 -51.49 48.08 -28.89
C THR A 41 -50.17 48.09 -29.65
N ASP A 42 -49.15 48.73 -29.10
CA ASP A 42 -47.84 48.82 -29.72
C ASP A 42 -47.11 47.46 -29.69
N SER A 43 -46.51 47.06 -30.80
CA SER A 43 -45.76 45.80 -30.92
C SER A 43 -44.39 45.85 -30.22
N ASP A 44 -43.88 47.05 -29.95
CA ASP A 44 -42.62 47.29 -29.24
C ASP A 44 -42.79 47.49 -27.73
N ASN A 45 -43.93 47.06 -27.17
CA ASN A 45 -44.22 47.21 -25.75
C ASN A 45 -43.32 46.30 -24.89
N PRO A 46 -42.61 46.79 -23.86
CA PRO A 46 -41.58 46.05 -23.09
C PRO A 46 -42.09 44.91 -22.18
N PHE A 47 -43.34 44.45 -22.33
CA PHE A 47 -43.91 43.42 -21.46
C PHE A 47 -43.98 42.06 -22.14
N LEU A 48 -43.66 41.01 -21.38
CA LEU A 48 -43.73 39.62 -21.83
C LEU A 48 -45.17 39.23 -22.16
N ARG A 49 -45.38 38.70 -23.36
CA ARG A 49 -46.68 38.20 -23.83
C ARG A 49 -46.77 36.70 -23.62
N LYS A 50 -47.95 36.24 -23.21
CA LYS A 50 -48.19 34.81 -22.91
C LYS A 50 -48.73 34.02 -24.10
N ASP A 51 -49.05 34.70 -25.19
CA ASP A 51 -49.73 34.16 -26.37
C ASP A 51 -48.83 34.05 -27.61
N GLN A 52 -47.54 34.37 -27.46
CA GLN A 52 -46.56 34.28 -28.53
C GLN A 52 -45.12 34.17 -27.98
N ASP A 53 -44.22 33.70 -28.83
CA ASP A 53 -42.80 33.65 -28.52
C ASP A 53 -42.22 35.07 -28.45
N ASP A 54 -41.67 35.43 -27.29
CA ASP A 54 -40.97 36.71 -27.11
C ASP A 54 -39.50 36.55 -27.51
N VAL A 55 -39.09 37.27 -28.56
CA VAL A 55 -37.72 37.27 -29.07
C VAL A 55 -37.08 38.63 -28.80
N SER A 56 -36.11 38.67 -27.88
CA SER A 56 -35.30 39.86 -27.61
C SER A 56 -33.89 39.69 -28.18
N LYS A 57 -33.36 40.75 -28.81
CA LYS A 57 -31.95 40.83 -29.25
C LYS A 57 -31.01 41.38 -28.17
N PHE A 58 -31.51 41.58 -26.95
CA PHE A 58 -30.78 42.12 -25.81
C PHE A 58 -31.08 41.32 -24.54
N LEU A 59 -30.22 41.46 -23.53
CA LEU A 59 -30.30 40.79 -22.23
C LEU A 59 -31.65 41.01 -21.53
N LEU A 60 -32.47 39.97 -21.45
CA LEU A 60 -33.79 39.98 -20.81
C LEU A 60 -33.66 39.84 -19.30
N THR A 61 -33.59 40.93 -18.52
CA THR A 61 -33.40 40.85 -17.06
C THR A 61 -34.73 40.76 -16.31
N LEU A 62 -35.06 39.58 -15.76
CA LEU A 62 -36.26 39.37 -14.95
C LEU A 62 -35.98 39.69 -13.47
N GLN A 63 -36.78 40.59 -12.87
CA GLN A 63 -36.58 41.12 -11.50
C GLN A 63 -36.69 40.08 -10.34
N LYS A 64 -36.78 38.78 -10.64
CA LYS A 64 -36.80 37.68 -9.65
C LYS A 64 -35.90 36.49 -9.99
N GLY A 65 -34.95 36.64 -10.91
CA GLY A 65 -34.10 35.55 -11.35
C GLY A 65 -34.28 35.31 -12.83
N LEU A 66 -33.13 35.17 -13.48
CA LEU A 66 -32.90 35.37 -14.88
C LEU A 66 -32.42 34.05 -15.49
N VAL A 67 -32.79 33.76 -16.74
CA VAL A 67 -31.94 33.00 -17.66
C VAL A 67 -31.54 33.90 -18.83
N VAL A 68 -30.22 34.04 -18.97
CA VAL A 68 -29.48 34.72 -20.05
C VAL A 68 -28.97 33.67 -21.03
N GLY A 69 -28.93 34.03 -22.33
CA GLY A 69 -27.76 33.67 -23.13
C GLY A 69 -27.89 33.82 -24.65
N GLU A 70 -27.14 34.78 -25.20
CA GLU A 70 -26.60 34.78 -26.57
C GLU A 70 -25.46 33.75 -26.77
N SER A 71 -24.96 33.07 -25.72
CA SER A 71 -23.81 32.13 -25.82
C SER A 71 -24.18 30.65 -26.02
N GLY A 72 -25.42 30.24 -25.71
CA GLY A 72 -25.89 28.85 -25.91
C GLY A 72 -25.28 27.78 -24.99
N ASP A 73 -24.50 28.18 -23.97
CA ASP A 73 -23.78 27.29 -23.04
C ASP A 73 -24.64 26.69 -21.93
N ILE A 74 -25.80 27.29 -21.65
CA ILE A 74 -26.82 26.76 -20.75
C ILE A 74 -28.10 26.54 -21.57
N ARG A 75 -28.55 25.29 -21.67
CA ARG A 75 -29.78 24.90 -22.38
C ARG A 75 -30.74 24.25 -21.41
N LEU A 76 -31.91 24.85 -21.27
CA LEU A 76 -33.09 24.21 -20.69
C LEU A 76 -33.84 23.53 -21.83
N ASN A 77 -33.78 22.21 -21.90
CA ASN A 77 -34.41 21.43 -22.97
C ASN A 77 -35.91 21.24 -22.70
N PRO A 78 -36.75 21.01 -23.72
CA PRO A 78 -38.19 20.77 -23.56
C PRO A 78 -38.53 19.54 -22.71
N ASP A 79 -37.59 18.61 -22.56
CA ASP A 79 -37.71 17.43 -21.70
C ASP A 79 -37.41 17.72 -20.21
N GLY A 80 -37.09 18.98 -19.87
CA GLY A 80 -36.76 19.42 -18.51
C GLY A 80 -35.29 19.22 -18.13
N SER A 81 -34.45 18.69 -19.02
CA SER A 81 -33.02 18.56 -18.77
C SER A 81 -32.30 19.90 -18.89
N ILE A 82 -31.26 20.07 -18.06
CA ILE A 82 -30.37 21.24 -18.09
C ILE A 82 -29.02 20.78 -18.60
N THR A 83 -28.56 21.34 -19.72
CA THR A 83 -27.18 21.17 -20.19
C THR A 83 -26.41 22.45 -19.92
N CYS A 84 -25.33 22.37 -19.14
CA CYS A 84 -24.49 23.52 -18.82
C CYS A 84 -23.01 23.11 -18.68
N SER A 85 -22.10 24.03 -18.97
CA SER A 85 -20.65 23.81 -18.82
C SER A 85 -20.19 23.79 -17.37
N SER A 86 -20.83 24.57 -16.49
CA SER A 86 -20.49 24.64 -15.06
C SER A 86 -21.72 25.01 -14.22
N ILE A 87 -21.77 24.50 -13.00
CA ILE A 87 -22.79 24.84 -12.01
C ILE A 87 -22.06 25.35 -10.77
N HIS A 88 -22.33 26.61 -10.40
CA HIS A 88 -21.86 27.18 -9.14
C HIS A 88 -23.06 27.38 -8.21
N VAL A 89 -23.11 26.62 -7.12
CA VAL A 89 -24.21 26.68 -6.14
C VAL A 89 -23.71 27.30 -4.86
N ASN A 90 -24.27 28.45 -4.49
CA ASN A 90 -24.03 29.07 -3.18
C ASN A 90 -25.05 28.52 -2.18
N GLY A 91 -24.70 27.44 -1.47
CA GLY A 91 -25.61 26.71 -0.59
C GLY A 91 -25.47 25.20 -0.76
N SER A 92 -26.58 24.51 -1.03
CA SER A 92 -26.62 23.07 -1.25
C SER A 92 -27.17 22.72 -2.65
N ALA A 93 -26.55 21.73 -3.29
CA ALA A 93 -27.10 21.05 -4.46
C ALA A 93 -27.62 19.69 -4.01
N ILE A 94 -28.90 19.41 -4.24
CA ILE A 94 -29.57 18.16 -3.84
C ILE A 94 -29.94 17.42 -5.12
N PHE A 95 -29.54 16.16 -5.22
CA PHE A 95 -29.81 15.28 -6.35
C PHE A 95 -30.50 14.02 -5.84
N ASP A 96 -31.56 13.55 -6.51
CA ASP A 96 -32.15 12.23 -6.23
C ASP A 96 -31.17 11.11 -6.62
N GLU A 97 -30.50 11.28 -7.76
CA GLU A 97 -29.43 10.43 -8.25
C GLU A 97 -28.38 11.30 -8.97
N LEU A 98 -27.11 11.17 -8.60
CA LEU A 98 -26.00 11.85 -9.25
C LEU A 98 -25.13 10.82 -10.00
N VAL A 99 -25.30 10.76 -11.31
CA VAL A 99 -24.48 9.93 -12.19
C VAL A 99 -23.31 10.75 -12.73
N ILE A 100 -22.10 10.42 -12.29
CA ILE A 100 -20.85 11.04 -12.76
C ILE A 100 -20.20 10.06 -13.74
N ASN A 101 -19.88 10.51 -14.95
CA ASN A 101 -19.16 9.68 -15.92
C ASN A 101 -17.70 9.44 -15.44
N GLU A 102 -17.14 8.26 -15.75
CA GLU A 102 -15.76 7.74 -15.55
C GLU A 102 -14.93 8.15 -14.31
N GLN A 103 -14.76 9.44 -13.97
CA GLN A 103 -13.87 9.89 -12.91
C GLN A 103 -14.45 11.05 -12.08
N SER A 104 -14.45 10.89 -10.76
CA SER A 104 -14.68 11.97 -9.79
C SER A 104 -13.37 12.29 -9.07
N VAL A 105 -12.96 13.56 -9.06
CA VAL A 105 -11.77 14.04 -8.35
C VAL A 105 -12.23 14.94 -7.21
N THR A 106 -11.98 14.51 -5.98
CA THR A 106 -12.26 15.30 -4.78
C THR A 106 -10.96 15.81 -4.17
N SER A 107 -10.91 17.09 -3.85
CA SER A 107 -9.81 17.69 -3.10
C SER A 107 -10.14 17.80 -1.63
N GLY A 108 -9.18 17.50 -0.75
CA GLY A 108 -9.26 17.73 0.69
C GLY A 108 -9.58 16.49 1.52
N ASP A 109 -10.19 16.72 2.68
CA ASP A 109 -10.58 15.68 3.63
C ASP A 109 -12.05 15.29 3.40
N GLN A 110 -12.30 14.02 3.17
CA GLN A 110 -13.65 13.44 3.19
C GLN A 110 -13.88 12.77 4.54
N ILE A 111 -14.79 13.32 5.35
CA ILE A 111 -15.10 12.80 6.69
C ILE A 111 -16.50 12.19 6.66
N TYR A 112 -16.60 10.93 7.09
CA TYR A 112 -17.84 10.17 7.13
C TYR A 112 -18.36 10.16 8.56
N SER A 113 -19.10 11.21 8.91
CA SER A 113 -19.65 11.42 10.25
C SER A 113 -20.79 12.44 10.19
N ASP A 114 -21.36 12.75 11.36
CA ASP A 114 -22.33 13.83 11.51
C ASP A 114 -21.70 15.16 11.06
N ARG A 115 -22.46 15.96 10.31
CA ARG A 115 -22.02 17.24 9.76
C ARG A 115 -22.95 18.39 10.13
N GLY A 116 -22.41 19.61 10.12
CA GLY A 116 -23.20 20.84 10.17
C GLY A 116 -22.41 22.02 9.58
N ILE A 117 -23.13 23.02 9.04
CA ILE A 117 -22.52 24.27 8.58
C ILE A 117 -22.88 25.36 9.59
N ILE A 118 -21.88 26.04 10.14
CA ILE A 118 -22.10 27.14 11.09
C ILE A 118 -22.69 28.32 10.33
N ASP A 119 -23.87 28.78 10.75
CA ASP A 119 -24.50 29.97 10.22
C ASP A 119 -24.15 31.21 11.05
N LYS A 120 -24.08 31.04 12.39
CA LYS A 120 -23.76 32.12 13.33
C LYS A 120 -22.91 31.62 14.50
N VAL A 121 -21.98 32.47 14.95
CA VAL A 121 -21.15 32.24 16.14
C VAL A 121 -21.38 33.33 17.18
N ASP A 122 -21.81 32.96 18.39
CA ASP A 122 -21.92 33.87 19.53
C ASP A 122 -20.94 33.47 20.64
N TYR A 123 -20.14 34.41 21.14
CA TYR A 123 -19.23 34.17 22.27
C TYR A 123 -19.98 34.30 23.61
N CYS A 124 -19.89 33.27 24.44
CA CYS A 124 -20.60 33.21 25.73
C CYS A 124 -19.69 33.45 26.95
N GLY A 125 -18.40 33.73 26.74
CA GLY A 125 -17.42 33.87 27.82
C GLY A 125 -16.65 32.57 28.12
N GLU A 126 -15.48 32.69 28.75
CA GLU A 126 -14.67 31.55 29.25
C GLU A 126 -14.36 30.47 28.20
N GLY A 127 -14.15 30.87 26.93
CA GLY A 127 -13.88 29.93 25.84
C GLY A 127 -15.09 29.11 25.38
N ARG A 128 -16.30 29.46 25.85
CA ARG A 128 -17.58 28.90 25.41
C ARG A 128 -18.15 29.70 24.25
N TYR A 129 -18.64 28.98 23.25
CA TYR A 129 -19.31 29.55 22.08
C TYR A 129 -20.65 28.87 21.87
N LYS A 130 -21.61 29.62 21.38
CA LYS A 130 -22.88 29.10 20.87
C LYS A 130 -22.82 29.13 19.36
N LEU A 131 -23.02 27.97 18.75
CA LEU A 131 -23.00 27.78 17.31
C LEU A 131 -24.43 27.54 16.84
N THR A 132 -24.93 28.40 15.97
CA THR A 132 -26.20 28.18 15.27
C THR A 132 -25.90 27.49 13.95
N PHE A 133 -26.49 26.33 13.70
CA PHE A 133 -26.30 25.58 12.47
C PHE A 133 -27.33 25.96 11.43
N ARG A 134 -26.90 26.03 10.17
CA ARG A 134 -27.79 26.24 9.03
C ARG A 134 -28.77 25.07 8.92
N LYS A 135 -30.06 25.38 8.84
CA LYS A 135 -31.10 24.40 8.50
C LYS A 135 -31.17 24.24 6.98
N GLU A 136 -31.09 23.01 6.49
CA GLU A 136 -31.29 22.71 5.06
C GLU A 136 -32.78 22.73 4.68
N TYR A 137 -33.67 22.42 5.62
CA TYR A 137 -35.14 22.44 5.49
C TYR A 137 -35.80 22.70 6.85
N ASP A 138 -37.08 23.07 6.89
CA ASP A 138 -37.74 23.52 8.13
C ASP A 138 -37.70 22.50 9.29
N ALA A 139 -37.74 21.21 8.95
CA ALA A 139 -37.67 20.10 9.90
C ALA A 139 -36.24 19.63 10.21
N ASP A 140 -35.22 20.29 9.65
CA ASP A 140 -33.82 19.93 9.88
C ASP A 140 -33.40 20.28 11.31
N VAL A 141 -32.65 19.35 11.92
CA VAL A 141 -32.21 19.41 13.30
C VAL A 141 -30.77 18.92 13.39
N VAL A 142 -29.98 19.62 14.18
CA VAL A 142 -28.57 19.34 14.40
C VAL A 142 -28.41 17.92 14.93
N SER A 143 -27.53 17.15 14.28
CA SER A 143 -27.27 15.74 14.60
C SER A 143 -26.27 15.54 15.73
N PHE A 144 -25.62 16.62 16.18
CA PHE A 144 -24.65 16.58 17.27
C PHE A 144 -25.31 16.27 18.62
N LYS A 145 -24.52 15.68 19.51
CA LYS A 145 -24.90 15.31 20.87
C LYS A 145 -23.94 15.90 21.89
N VAL A 146 -24.40 15.98 23.13
CA VAL A 146 -23.56 16.36 24.27
C VAL A 146 -22.31 15.47 24.32
N HIS A 147 -21.17 16.10 24.59
CA HIS A 147 -19.84 15.49 24.60
C HIS A 147 -19.25 15.09 23.24
N ASP A 148 -19.91 15.39 22.11
CA ASP A 148 -19.29 15.20 20.81
C ASP A 148 -18.01 16.05 20.71
N VAL A 149 -16.95 15.45 20.19
CA VAL A 149 -15.71 16.13 19.81
C VAL A 149 -15.88 16.58 18.37
N LEU A 150 -15.88 17.88 18.14
CA LEU A 150 -16.12 18.47 16.83
C LEU A 150 -14.81 19.00 16.25
N ARG A 151 -14.69 18.85 14.93
CA ARG A 151 -13.60 19.37 14.11
C ARG A 151 -14.19 20.21 13.00
N SER A 152 -13.70 21.43 12.85
CA SER A 152 -13.96 22.25 11.65
C SER A 152 -12.66 22.66 11.00
N ARG A 153 -12.63 22.63 9.67
CA ARG A 153 -11.50 23.09 8.87
C ARG A 153 -11.96 24.22 7.97
N THR A 154 -11.28 25.35 8.07
CA THR A 154 -11.61 26.56 7.30
C THR A 154 -10.40 26.94 6.47
N ASN A 155 -10.59 27.02 5.16
CA ASN A 155 -9.58 27.53 4.24
C ASN A 155 -9.83 29.01 4.02
N ASP A 156 -8.91 29.85 4.47
CA ASP A 156 -8.89 31.24 4.05
C ASP A 156 -8.20 31.35 2.68
N LEU A 157 -9.03 31.28 1.62
CA LEU A 157 -8.59 31.46 0.23
C LEU A 157 -8.16 32.89 -0.08
N GLN A 158 -8.54 33.88 0.73
CA GLN A 158 -8.31 35.29 0.44
C GLN A 158 -7.01 35.84 1.02
N THR A 159 -6.58 35.36 2.19
CA THR A 159 -5.51 36.06 2.92
C THR A 159 -4.14 35.41 2.83
N ASN A 160 -4.00 34.08 2.69
CA ASN A 160 -2.69 33.40 2.48
C ASN A 160 -2.77 31.88 2.16
N GLY A 161 -3.95 31.30 1.89
CA GLY A 161 -4.07 29.85 1.66
C GLY A 161 -3.80 29.00 2.92
N ILE A 162 -3.87 29.61 4.11
CA ILE A 162 -3.65 28.91 5.38
C ILE A 162 -4.96 28.23 5.77
N SER A 163 -4.91 26.91 5.94
CA SER A 163 -6.02 26.14 6.50
C SER A 163 -5.94 26.13 8.02
N PHE A 164 -6.99 26.59 8.70
CA PHE A 164 -7.09 26.55 10.15
C PHE A 164 -8.00 25.40 10.57
N THR A 165 -7.64 24.71 11.65
CA THR A 165 -8.47 23.65 12.23
C THR A 165 -8.89 24.06 13.63
N SER A 166 -10.20 24.07 13.88
CA SER A 166 -10.77 24.35 15.19
C SER A 166 -11.31 23.07 15.80
N TRP A 167 -11.05 22.90 17.09
CA TRP A 167 -11.49 21.77 17.88
C TRP A 167 -12.30 22.25 19.07
N TYR A 168 -13.47 21.65 19.28
CA TYR A 168 -14.33 22.00 20.40
C TYR A 168 -15.19 20.82 20.85
N ARG A 169 -15.58 20.84 22.12
CA ARG A 169 -16.43 19.82 22.74
C ARG A 169 -17.84 20.36 22.95
N VAL A 170 -18.84 19.59 22.57
CA VAL A 170 -20.25 19.94 22.83
C VAL A 170 -20.57 19.84 24.32
N VAL A 171 -21.15 20.91 24.86
CA VAL A 171 -21.58 21.01 26.27
C VAL A 171 -23.10 20.92 26.38
N ALA A 172 -23.85 21.52 25.45
CA ALA A 172 -25.31 21.45 25.40
C ALA A 172 -25.81 21.54 23.96
N VAL A 173 -27.00 21.01 23.71
CA VAL A 173 -27.66 21.03 22.39
C VAL A 173 -29.10 21.51 22.57
N ASP A 174 -29.49 22.52 21.79
CA ASP A 174 -30.87 22.97 21.63
C ASP A 174 -31.36 22.61 20.23
N TYR A 175 -32.08 21.49 20.15
CA TYR A 175 -32.64 20.99 18.89
C TYR A 175 -33.70 21.92 18.30
N ALA A 176 -34.45 22.68 19.12
CA ALA A 176 -35.49 23.56 18.60
C ALA A 176 -34.88 24.77 17.88
N ALA A 177 -33.84 25.35 18.48
CA ALA A 177 -33.11 26.49 17.93
C ALA A 177 -32.05 26.09 16.88
N ASN A 178 -31.72 24.80 16.75
CA ASN A 178 -30.59 24.30 15.96
C ASN A 178 -29.24 24.86 16.45
N GLU A 179 -29.13 25.03 17.76
CA GLU A 179 -27.99 25.63 18.43
C GLU A 179 -27.22 24.58 19.24
N VAL A 180 -25.90 24.73 19.28
CA VAL A 180 -25.02 23.91 20.09
C VAL A 180 -24.09 24.80 20.88
N ASP A 181 -24.04 24.59 22.19
CA ASP A 181 -23.03 25.22 23.04
C ASP A 181 -21.79 24.36 23.07
N VAL A 182 -20.64 24.96 22.75
CA VAL A 182 -19.36 24.28 22.65
C VAL A 182 -18.30 24.96 23.52
N LEU A 183 -17.34 24.17 24.00
CA LEU A 183 -16.15 24.63 24.70
C LEU A 183 -14.93 24.38 23.82
N LEU A 184 -14.09 25.40 23.65
CA LEU A 184 -12.85 25.28 22.89
C LEU A 184 -11.83 24.40 23.65
N TYR A 185 -11.16 23.49 22.96
CA TYR A 185 -10.02 22.76 23.55
C TYR A 185 -8.82 23.70 23.72
N PRO A 186 -8.00 23.53 24.78
CA PRO A 186 -6.75 24.28 24.93
C PRO A 186 -5.72 23.84 23.87
N ASP A 187 -4.73 24.71 23.62
CA ASP A 187 -3.74 24.53 22.55
C ASP A 187 -2.90 23.25 22.70
N ASP A 188 -2.66 22.80 23.93
CA ASP A 188 -1.90 21.59 24.25
C ASP A 188 -2.70 20.29 24.08
N GLU A 189 -4.02 20.36 23.97
CA GLU A 189 -4.91 19.21 23.76
C GLU A 189 -5.36 19.04 22.30
N VAL A 190 -4.77 19.79 21.36
CA VAL A 190 -5.10 19.69 19.92
C VAL A 190 -3.91 19.31 19.05
N PRO A 191 -4.16 18.60 17.93
CA PRO A 191 -3.12 18.35 16.93
C PRO A 191 -2.49 19.67 16.44
N GLY A 192 -1.15 19.72 16.43
CA GLY A 192 -0.39 20.89 15.96
C GLY A 192 -0.14 21.97 17.02
N GLY A 193 -0.61 21.79 18.26
CA GLY A 193 -0.26 22.67 19.38
C GLY A 193 -0.89 24.08 19.32
N LYS A 194 -1.91 24.26 18.49
CA LYS A 194 -2.63 25.53 18.33
C LYS A 194 -4.06 25.30 17.86
N ASN A 195 -5.01 25.78 18.64
CA ASN A 195 -6.43 25.76 18.30
C ASN A 195 -6.88 27.13 17.76
N TYR A 196 -7.95 27.12 16.97
CA TYR A 196 -8.49 28.31 16.32
C TYR A 196 -9.95 28.52 16.69
N LEU A 197 -10.40 29.77 16.68
CA LEU A 197 -11.78 30.12 17.00
C LEU A 197 -12.75 29.58 15.94
N PRO A 198 -13.99 29.22 16.32
CA PRO A 198 -15.03 28.86 15.36
C PRO A 198 -15.34 30.06 14.46
N LEU A 199 -15.57 29.79 13.18
CA LEU A 199 -15.88 30.79 12.15
C LEU A 199 -17.20 30.46 11.46
N GLU A 200 -17.96 31.49 11.11
CA GLU A 200 -19.16 31.36 10.28
C GLU A 200 -18.82 30.74 8.92
N ALA A 201 -19.79 30.06 8.32
CA ALA A 201 -19.67 29.26 7.09
C ALA A 201 -18.70 28.08 7.15
N SER A 202 -18.09 27.78 8.30
CA SER A 202 -17.21 26.61 8.45
C SER A 202 -18.03 25.32 8.49
N VAL A 203 -17.52 24.30 7.80
CA VAL A 203 -18.06 22.94 7.86
C VAL A 203 -17.51 22.26 9.11
N VAL A 204 -18.41 21.75 9.93
CA VAL A 204 -18.15 21.05 11.17
C VAL A 204 -18.48 19.59 10.99
N SER A 205 -17.61 18.73 11.53
CA SER A 205 -17.81 17.29 11.53
C SER A 205 -17.58 16.72 12.92
N ARG A 206 -18.32 15.66 13.29
CA ARG A 206 -18.04 14.91 14.51
C ARG A 206 -16.79 14.05 14.32
N TRP A 207 -15.79 14.28 15.15
CA TRP A 207 -14.57 13.50 15.23
C TRP A 207 -14.68 12.31 16.20
N GLY A 208 -15.50 12.44 17.24
CA GLY A 208 -15.68 11.43 18.27
C GLY A 208 -16.65 11.90 19.35
N ASN A 209 -16.62 11.27 20.53
CA ASN A 209 -17.40 11.69 21.69
C ASN A 209 -16.66 11.35 22.98
N ALA A 210 -16.59 12.28 23.94
CA ALA A 210 -15.83 12.08 25.17
C ALA A 210 -16.41 11.00 26.11
N VAL A 211 -17.67 10.59 25.93
CA VAL A 211 -18.40 9.70 26.85
C VAL A 211 -19.14 8.56 26.12
N ASP A 212 -19.87 8.85 25.05
CA ASP A 212 -20.69 7.87 24.31
C ASP A 212 -19.82 7.01 23.37
N GLN A 213 -19.57 5.77 23.78
CA GLN A 213 -18.79 4.78 23.01
C GLN A 213 -19.37 4.53 21.61
N GLY A 214 -20.68 4.61 21.43
CA GLY A 214 -21.33 4.42 20.12
C GLY A 214 -21.11 5.57 19.14
N ARG A 215 -20.46 6.66 19.59
CA ARG A 215 -20.14 7.87 18.81
C ARG A 215 -18.66 8.23 18.85
N GLN A 216 -17.82 7.30 19.29
CA GLN A 216 -16.36 7.44 19.36
C GLN A 216 -15.64 6.99 18.08
N GLN A 217 -16.37 6.80 17.00
CA GLN A 217 -15.84 6.40 15.70
C GLN A 217 -15.83 7.56 14.70
N VAL A 218 -14.76 7.62 13.91
CA VAL A 218 -14.65 8.46 12.72
C VAL A 218 -13.91 7.70 11.63
N PHE A 219 -14.44 7.80 10.41
CA PHE A 219 -13.81 7.32 9.19
C PHE A 219 -13.54 8.54 8.29
N PHE A 220 -12.31 8.67 7.80
CA PHE A 220 -11.99 9.73 6.86
C PHE A 220 -10.88 9.36 5.87
N LEU A 221 -10.95 10.00 4.70
CA LEU A 221 -9.92 9.99 3.66
C LEU A 221 -9.32 11.39 3.57
N SER A 222 -8.01 11.51 3.66
CA SER A 222 -7.31 12.78 3.42
C SER A 222 -6.43 12.70 2.18
N SER A 223 -6.76 13.50 1.16
CA SER A 223 -5.89 13.67 -0.01
C SER A 223 -4.66 14.53 0.30
N LEU A 224 -4.72 15.34 1.37
CA LEU A 224 -3.63 16.22 1.79
C LEU A 224 -2.53 15.43 2.49
N ASP A 225 -2.94 14.52 3.36
CA ASP A 225 -2.02 13.72 4.15
C ASP A 225 -1.76 12.32 3.55
N GLY A 226 -2.45 11.96 2.46
CA GLY A 226 -2.26 10.69 1.75
C GLY A 226 -2.61 9.47 2.62
N ARG A 227 -3.72 9.53 3.37
CA ARG A 227 -4.11 8.50 4.34
C ARG A 227 -5.62 8.22 4.38
N PHE A 228 -5.94 6.96 4.60
CA PHE A 228 -7.26 6.44 4.93
C PHE A 228 -7.25 6.02 6.40
N CYS A 229 -8.10 6.62 7.23
CA CYS A 229 -8.07 6.37 8.67
C CYS A 229 -9.43 5.93 9.20
N PHE A 230 -9.39 4.89 10.01
CA PHE A 230 -10.49 4.37 10.81
C PHE A 230 -10.09 4.52 12.27
N LEU A 231 -10.71 5.47 12.96
CA LEU A 231 -10.45 5.70 14.38
C LEU A 231 -11.66 5.23 15.17
N GLN A 232 -11.42 4.44 16.21
CA GLN A 232 -12.40 4.09 17.23
C GLN A 232 -11.94 4.62 18.59
N ASN A 233 -12.87 4.69 19.54
CA ASN A 233 -12.62 5.16 20.91
C ASN A 233 -12.07 6.61 20.99
N VAL A 234 -12.38 7.44 19.98
CA VAL A 234 -11.96 8.85 19.92
C VAL A 234 -12.68 9.69 20.96
N THR A 235 -12.02 9.92 22.08
CA THR A 235 -12.54 10.71 23.22
C THR A 235 -12.07 12.17 23.22
N LYS A 236 -10.99 12.49 22.50
CA LYS A 236 -10.37 13.82 22.45
C LYS A 236 -9.71 14.08 21.07
N PRO A 237 -9.31 15.32 20.75
CA PRO A 237 -8.72 15.66 19.46
C PRO A 237 -7.43 14.91 19.12
N ILE A 238 -6.49 14.83 20.08
CA ILE A 238 -5.21 14.12 19.89
C ILE A 238 -5.43 12.61 19.94
N ILE A 239 -4.85 11.92 18.96
CA ILE A 239 -4.79 10.46 18.94
C ILE A 239 -3.62 10.05 19.83
N ASN A 240 -3.90 9.33 20.91
CA ASN A 240 -2.88 8.85 21.85
C ASN A 240 -2.54 7.38 21.59
N ASP A 241 -1.27 7.04 21.81
CA ASP A 241 -0.72 5.68 21.60
C ASP A 241 -1.01 4.72 22.74
N GLU A 242 -1.44 5.23 23.89
CA GLU A 242 -1.68 4.46 25.12
C GLU A 242 -3.00 3.67 25.07
N GLY A 243 -3.28 3.01 23.95
CA GLY A 243 -4.37 2.05 23.79
C GLY A 243 -5.78 2.62 23.90
N SER A 244 -5.95 3.94 23.95
CA SER A 244 -7.28 4.53 24.09
C SER A 244 -8.03 4.58 22.76
N ASN A 245 -7.34 4.77 21.63
CA ASN A 245 -7.96 4.88 20.31
C ASN A 245 -7.47 3.72 19.42
N THR A 246 -8.32 2.72 19.17
CA THR A 246 -7.98 1.68 18.18
C THR A 246 -7.98 2.34 16.81
N THR A 247 -6.80 2.42 16.20
CA THR A 247 -6.64 3.01 14.86
C THR A 247 -6.29 1.91 13.87
N ALA A 248 -7.02 1.87 12.77
CA ALA A 248 -6.56 1.20 11.57
C ALA A 248 -6.38 2.26 10.48
N PHE A 249 -5.26 2.24 9.77
CA PHE A 249 -5.07 3.17 8.67
C PHE A 249 -4.18 2.59 7.58
N ILE A 250 -4.35 3.15 6.39
CA ILE A 250 -3.56 2.84 5.19
C ILE A 250 -3.03 4.17 4.64
N GLY A 251 -1.74 4.25 4.37
CA GLY A 251 -1.11 5.42 3.78
C GLY A 251 0.02 5.96 4.65
N LEU A 252 0.28 7.27 4.57
CA LEU A 252 1.34 7.87 5.36
C LEU A 252 1.06 7.73 6.86
N PRO A 253 2.08 7.42 7.69
CA PRO A 253 1.92 7.27 9.12
C PRO A 253 1.23 8.48 9.74
N ASN A 254 0.24 8.21 10.61
CA ASN A 254 -0.28 9.25 11.48
C ASN A 254 0.83 9.78 12.40
N ASP A 255 0.64 11.01 12.85
CA ASP A 255 1.51 11.60 13.86
C ASP A 255 1.23 10.96 15.23
N VAL A 256 1.76 9.76 15.39
CA VAL A 256 1.58 8.83 16.51
C VAL A 256 2.99 8.61 17.08
N PRO A 257 3.30 9.04 18.31
CA PRO A 257 4.64 8.94 18.90
C PRO A 257 5.34 7.57 18.73
N ALA A 258 4.62 6.46 18.83
CA ALA A 258 5.13 5.11 18.68
C ALA A 258 5.58 4.83 17.24
N LEU A 259 4.83 5.31 16.24
CA LEU A 259 5.22 5.19 14.84
C LEU A 259 6.39 6.12 14.51
N ARG A 260 6.44 7.32 15.11
CA ARG A 260 7.62 8.20 15.01
C ARG A 260 8.87 7.53 15.54
N GLN A 261 8.78 6.91 16.71
CA GLN A 261 9.89 6.16 17.29
C GLN A 261 10.35 5.04 16.35
N LEU A 262 9.43 4.28 15.76
CA LEU A 262 9.80 3.23 14.79
C LEU A 262 10.43 3.78 13.50
N ILE A 263 10.10 5.00 13.09
CA ILE A 263 10.77 5.69 11.98
C ILE A 263 12.18 6.13 12.41
N ASP A 264 12.33 6.71 13.60
CA ASP A 264 13.61 7.18 14.13
C ASP A 264 14.59 6.01 14.38
N GLU A 265 14.07 4.84 14.77
CA GLU A 265 14.82 3.59 14.92
C GLU A 265 15.18 2.93 13.58
N GLY A 266 14.61 3.40 12.47
CA GLY A 266 14.81 2.82 11.13
C GLY A 266 14.00 1.54 10.85
N SER A 267 13.13 1.13 11.77
CA SER A 267 12.22 -0.01 11.62
C SER A 267 11.14 0.25 10.57
N LEU A 268 10.71 1.51 10.42
CA LEU A 268 9.80 1.97 9.38
C LEU A 268 10.49 2.95 8.44
N THR A 269 10.22 2.84 7.14
CA THR A 269 10.72 3.82 6.17
C THR A 269 9.82 5.06 6.14
N ALA A 270 10.39 6.23 6.42
CA ALA A 270 9.69 7.51 6.29
C ALA A 270 9.14 7.72 4.86
N GLY A 271 7.96 8.31 4.74
CA GLY A 271 7.36 8.68 3.46
C GLY A 271 6.83 7.51 2.61
N LYS A 272 6.81 6.29 3.16
CA LYS A 272 6.16 5.14 2.51
C LYS A 272 4.78 4.88 3.13
N PRO A 273 3.81 4.42 2.33
CA PRO A 273 2.53 3.99 2.88
C PRO A 273 2.72 2.76 3.75
N ILE A 274 2.05 2.76 4.91
CA ILE A 274 2.00 1.63 5.82
C ILE A 274 0.54 1.21 6.04
N LEU A 275 0.36 -0.08 6.31
CA LEU A 275 -0.88 -0.62 6.87
C LEU A 275 -0.65 -0.80 8.37
N TYR A 276 -1.46 -0.14 9.18
CA TYR A 276 -1.49 -0.35 10.62
C TYR A 276 -2.89 -0.80 11.03
N ALA A 277 -2.97 -1.86 11.84
CA ALA A 277 -4.20 -2.35 12.44
C ALA A 277 -3.87 -3.11 13.74
N GLU A 278 -4.68 -2.94 14.78
CA GLU A 278 -4.50 -3.64 16.06
C GLU A 278 -4.68 -5.16 15.91
N THR A 279 -5.64 -5.60 15.11
CA THR A 279 -5.91 -7.02 14.85
C THR A 279 -6.28 -7.20 13.39
N ALA A 280 -5.68 -8.18 12.73
CA ALA A 280 -6.01 -8.60 11.38
C ALA A 280 -6.24 -10.11 11.33
N VAL A 281 -7.35 -10.52 10.72
CA VAL A 281 -7.60 -11.92 10.36
C VAL A 281 -7.23 -12.07 8.88
N VAL A 282 -6.19 -12.85 8.61
CA VAL A 282 -5.66 -13.05 7.26
C VAL A 282 -5.65 -14.54 6.93
N GLU A 283 -6.17 -14.91 5.76
CA GLU A 283 -6.08 -16.28 5.24
C GLU A 283 -4.71 -16.51 4.59
N ASN A 284 -4.26 -15.55 3.79
CA ASN A 284 -2.98 -15.60 3.10
C ASN A 284 -2.28 -14.24 3.15
N LEU A 285 -0.99 -14.24 3.51
CA LEU A 285 -0.12 -13.07 3.53
C LEU A 285 1.13 -13.38 2.71
N ILE A 286 1.24 -12.76 1.55
CA ILE A 286 2.44 -12.87 0.71
C ILE A 286 3.42 -11.79 1.13
N THR A 287 4.46 -12.18 1.84
CA THR A 287 5.56 -11.29 2.17
C THR A 287 6.57 -11.30 1.03
N VAL A 288 7.07 -10.10 0.71
CA VAL A 288 8.07 -9.88 -0.31
C VAL A 288 9.22 -9.15 0.37
N LYS A 289 10.44 -9.58 0.09
CA LYS A 289 11.65 -8.93 0.56
C LYS A 289 11.79 -7.55 -0.08
N HIS A 290 12.67 -6.73 0.49
CA HIS A 290 12.91 -5.38 -0.01
C HIS A 290 13.35 -5.34 -1.49
N ASP A 291 13.95 -6.42 -1.99
CA ASP A 291 14.40 -6.57 -3.38
C ASP A 291 13.27 -7.01 -4.36
N GLY A 292 12.05 -7.20 -3.87
CA GLY A 292 10.92 -7.65 -4.69
C GLY A 292 10.79 -9.17 -4.82
N THR A 293 11.63 -9.96 -4.15
CA THR A 293 11.52 -11.42 -4.17
C THR A 293 10.55 -11.96 -3.12
N PRO A 294 9.75 -12.99 -3.41
CA PRO A 294 8.90 -13.62 -2.40
C PRO A 294 9.73 -14.10 -1.22
N ASP A 295 9.21 -13.90 -0.01
CA ASP A 295 9.78 -14.51 1.17
C ASP A 295 9.21 -15.93 1.30
N TYR A 296 10.10 -16.92 1.30
CA TYR A 296 9.72 -18.32 1.26
C TYR A 296 9.69 -18.89 2.67
N THR A 297 8.53 -19.45 3.05
CA THR A 297 8.42 -20.22 4.29
C THR A 297 9.29 -21.47 4.16
N GLN A 298 10.22 -21.66 5.08
CA GLN A 298 11.10 -22.83 5.07
C GLN A 298 10.28 -24.06 5.50
N ARG A 299 10.23 -25.08 4.63
CA ARG A 299 9.56 -26.36 4.91
C ARG A 299 10.61 -27.44 4.99
N GLU A 300 10.74 -28.07 6.16
CA GLU A 300 11.78 -29.08 6.39
C GLU A 300 11.22 -30.50 6.31
N TRP A 301 11.95 -31.37 5.61
CA TRP A 301 11.67 -32.79 5.45
C TRP A 301 12.75 -33.63 6.14
N ILE A 302 12.32 -34.64 6.89
CA ILE A 302 13.19 -35.47 7.74
C ILE A 302 14.11 -36.39 6.93
N ALA A 303 13.67 -36.83 5.74
CA ALA A 303 14.45 -37.67 4.85
C ALA A 303 14.08 -37.36 3.40
N TRP A 304 15.05 -37.55 2.50
CA TRP A 304 14.80 -37.49 1.07
C TRP A 304 14.03 -38.73 0.59
N GLU A 305 13.18 -38.52 -0.40
CA GLU A 305 12.27 -39.50 -0.98
C GLU A 305 12.35 -39.36 -2.50
N GLU A 306 12.49 -40.49 -3.19
CA GLU A 306 12.71 -40.55 -4.65
C GLU A 306 11.53 -40.00 -5.45
N ASP A 307 10.31 -40.36 -5.04
CA ASP A 307 9.06 -39.99 -5.74
C ASP A 307 8.53 -38.60 -5.36
N ARG A 308 9.21 -37.89 -4.44
CA ARG A 308 8.74 -36.60 -3.95
C ARG A 308 9.25 -35.46 -4.81
N LYS A 309 8.36 -34.52 -5.08
CA LYS A 309 8.68 -33.25 -5.72
C LYS A 309 9.03 -32.20 -4.67
N TYR A 310 10.26 -31.69 -4.73
CA TYR A 310 10.73 -30.62 -3.86
C TYR A 310 10.76 -29.30 -4.64
N ILE A 311 10.32 -28.22 -4.02
CA ILE A 311 10.10 -26.94 -4.69
C ILE A 311 10.70 -25.76 -3.94
N ARG A 312 10.98 -24.70 -4.70
CA ARG A 312 11.16 -23.33 -4.22
C ARG A 312 10.18 -22.45 -4.99
N GLY A 313 8.95 -22.36 -4.49
CA GLY A 313 7.84 -21.83 -5.27
C GLY A 313 6.54 -21.77 -4.48
N TYR A 314 5.43 -21.61 -5.19
CA TYR A 314 4.11 -21.65 -4.60
C TYR A 314 3.65 -23.10 -4.45
N ASP A 315 3.20 -23.49 -3.24
CA ASP A 315 2.62 -24.79 -2.97
C ASP A 315 1.09 -24.72 -3.04
N GLU A 316 0.49 -25.52 -3.92
CA GLU A 316 -0.97 -25.54 -4.12
C GLU A 316 -1.76 -26.17 -2.97
N THR A 317 -1.12 -26.98 -2.14
CA THR A 317 -1.76 -27.66 -1.01
C THR A 317 -1.76 -26.76 0.23
N GLU A 318 -0.63 -26.12 0.51
CA GLU A 318 -0.45 -25.20 1.63
C GLU A 318 -0.83 -23.74 1.31
N LYS A 319 -1.12 -23.45 0.03
CA LYS A 319 -1.52 -22.13 -0.50
C LYS A 319 -0.55 -20.99 -0.17
N ARG A 320 0.75 -21.30 -0.09
CA ARG A 320 1.81 -20.35 0.29
C ARG A 320 3.12 -20.58 -0.48
N HIS A 321 3.99 -19.57 -0.49
CA HIS A 321 5.34 -19.71 -1.01
C HIS A 321 6.21 -20.48 0.00
N VAL A 322 6.74 -21.62 -0.44
CA VAL A 322 7.60 -22.50 0.36
C VAL A 322 8.95 -22.71 -0.30
N GLN A 323 9.95 -23.00 0.52
CA GLN A 323 11.23 -23.50 0.08
C GLN A 323 11.56 -24.76 0.86
N ASP A 324 11.69 -25.86 0.13
CA ASP A 324 11.95 -27.16 0.72
C ASP A 324 13.40 -27.32 1.14
N ASN A 325 13.59 -27.77 2.38
CA ASN A 325 14.85 -28.28 2.91
C ASN A 325 14.69 -29.77 3.23
N VAL A 326 15.70 -30.59 2.96
CA VAL A 326 15.63 -32.05 3.12
C VAL A 326 16.94 -32.60 3.66
N TRP A 327 16.85 -33.59 4.55
CA TRP A 327 18.03 -34.33 5.02
C TRP A 327 18.36 -35.50 4.09
N TYR A 328 19.62 -35.58 3.65
CA TYR A 328 20.15 -36.67 2.85
C TYR A 328 21.66 -36.84 3.09
N GLY A 329 22.12 -38.07 3.33
CA GLY A 329 23.53 -38.37 3.63
C GLY A 329 24.10 -37.63 4.83
N GLY A 330 23.32 -37.47 5.90
CA GLY A 330 23.72 -36.71 7.10
C GLY A 330 23.83 -35.19 6.91
N SER A 331 23.49 -34.67 5.73
CA SER A 331 23.52 -33.24 5.40
C SER A 331 22.12 -32.67 5.20
N LEU A 332 21.94 -31.39 5.52
CA LEU A 332 20.71 -30.65 5.24
C LEU A 332 20.88 -29.87 3.93
N TRP A 333 20.00 -30.15 2.98
CA TRP A 333 19.99 -29.57 1.64
C TRP A 333 18.78 -28.67 1.46
N ARG A 334 18.92 -27.63 0.64
CA ARG A 334 17.87 -26.68 0.30
C ARG A 334 17.65 -26.67 -1.20
N CYS A 335 16.40 -26.78 -1.63
CA CYS A 335 16.04 -26.64 -3.03
C CYS A 335 16.22 -25.17 -3.46
N ILE A 336 16.98 -24.93 -4.53
CA ILE A 336 17.26 -23.59 -5.05
C ILE A 336 16.56 -23.30 -6.39
N VAL A 337 16.04 -24.34 -7.04
CA VAL A 337 15.26 -24.26 -8.28
C VAL A 337 13.76 -24.31 -8.00
N ALA A 338 12.94 -23.88 -8.96
CA ALA A 338 11.48 -23.90 -8.81
C ALA A 338 10.96 -25.31 -8.46
N GLU A 339 11.50 -26.32 -9.14
CA GLU A 339 11.17 -27.73 -8.95
C GLU A 339 12.45 -28.56 -9.15
N ALA A 340 12.83 -29.35 -8.14
CA ALA A 340 13.93 -30.30 -8.25
C ALA A 340 13.52 -31.51 -9.10
N THR A 341 14.48 -32.09 -9.80
CA THR A 341 14.27 -33.28 -10.62
C THR A 341 13.91 -34.47 -9.74
N VAL A 342 12.73 -35.06 -9.99
CA VAL A 342 12.25 -36.25 -9.26
C VAL A 342 13.22 -37.41 -9.48
N GLY A 343 13.51 -38.15 -8.41
CA GLY A 343 14.46 -39.26 -8.40
C GLY A 343 15.94 -38.88 -8.39
N GLN A 344 16.28 -37.58 -8.47
CA GLN A 344 17.67 -37.13 -8.33
C GLN A 344 17.94 -36.67 -6.90
N PRO A 345 18.79 -37.38 -6.14
CA PRO A 345 19.09 -37.00 -4.77
C PRO A 345 19.97 -35.74 -4.71
N PRO A 346 19.90 -34.98 -3.60
CA PRO A 346 20.81 -33.87 -3.35
C PRO A 346 22.28 -34.32 -3.35
N SER A 347 23.15 -33.51 -3.92
CA SER A 347 24.59 -33.75 -3.92
C SER A 347 25.36 -32.43 -3.96
N LEU A 348 26.64 -32.47 -3.57
CA LEU A 348 27.50 -31.27 -3.54
C LEU A 348 27.69 -30.65 -4.93
N LEU A 349 27.57 -31.48 -5.98
CA LEU A 349 27.69 -31.08 -7.38
C LEU A 349 26.35 -30.72 -8.02
N SER A 350 25.24 -30.83 -7.28
CA SER A 350 23.92 -30.53 -7.82
C SER A 350 23.75 -29.03 -8.05
N THR A 351 23.17 -28.67 -9.19
CA THR A 351 22.74 -27.30 -9.50
C THR A 351 21.33 -26.98 -8.97
N GLU A 352 20.64 -27.98 -8.42
CA GLU A 352 19.27 -27.87 -7.91
C GLU A 352 19.21 -27.74 -6.39
N TRP A 353 20.30 -28.14 -5.71
CA TRP A 353 20.38 -28.24 -4.27
C TRP A 353 21.58 -27.46 -3.72
N ALA A 354 21.34 -26.66 -2.68
CA ALA A 354 22.39 -26.01 -1.90
C ALA A 354 22.56 -26.71 -0.55
N CYS A 355 23.79 -27.07 -0.18
CA CYS A 355 24.08 -27.62 1.14
C CYS A 355 24.04 -26.51 2.20
N ILE A 356 23.10 -26.60 3.14
CA ILE A 356 22.93 -25.64 4.24
C ILE A 356 23.71 -26.08 5.48
N ARG A 357 23.72 -27.40 5.73
CA ARG A 357 24.50 -28.01 6.81
C ARG A 357 25.19 -29.25 6.27
N SER A 358 26.52 -29.20 6.21
CA SER A 358 27.35 -30.29 5.68
C SER A 358 27.67 -31.30 6.78
N ALA A 359 27.53 -32.59 6.47
CA ALA A 359 28.21 -33.66 7.20
C ALA A 359 29.75 -33.53 7.04
N GLU A 360 30.48 -34.25 7.88
CA GLU A 360 31.94 -34.33 7.80
C GLU A 360 32.38 -35.10 6.54
N LEU A 361 33.46 -34.62 5.91
CA LEU A 361 34.09 -35.27 4.76
C LEU A 361 35.24 -36.13 5.28
N LYS A 362 35.22 -37.43 5.00
CA LYS A 362 36.23 -38.38 5.48
C LYS A 362 36.91 -39.08 4.31
N LEU A 363 38.25 -39.16 4.36
CA LEU A 363 39.08 -39.97 3.47
C LEU A 363 39.66 -41.13 4.28
N ASP A 364 39.45 -42.34 3.81
CA ASP A 364 40.00 -43.57 4.38
C ASP A 364 40.82 -44.31 3.32
N VAL A 365 41.85 -45.03 3.74
CA VAL A 365 42.68 -45.85 2.85
C VAL A 365 42.83 -47.24 3.45
N GLU A 366 42.52 -48.27 2.67
CA GLU A 366 42.62 -49.66 3.11
C GLU A 366 43.49 -50.47 2.15
N SER A 367 44.24 -51.44 2.68
CA SER A 367 45.08 -52.35 1.90
C SER A 367 44.40 -53.70 1.69
N SER A 368 44.38 -54.19 0.45
CA SER A 368 43.80 -55.50 0.10
C SER A 368 44.42 -56.70 0.83
N ASN A 369 45.69 -56.58 1.26
CA ASN A 369 46.45 -57.65 1.90
C ASN A 369 46.96 -57.25 3.30
N GLY A 370 46.33 -56.26 3.94
CA GLY A 370 46.71 -55.76 5.26
C GLY A 370 47.91 -54.80 5.25
N ASP A 371 48.41 -54.46 6.43
CA ASP A 371 49.50 -53.53 6.70
C ASP A 371 50.82 -54.21 7.10
N TRP A 372 50.82 -55.50 7.46
CA TRP A 372 52.05 -56.22 7.80
C TRP A 372 52.49 -57.22 6.73
N PHE A 373 53.70 -57.02 6.20
CA PHE A 373 54.29 -57.90 5.18
C PHE A 373 55.64 -58.46 5.61
N ASN A 374 55.97 -59.64 5.10
CA ASN A 374 57.24 -60.30 5.38
C ASN A 374 58.34 -59.74 4.44
N ALA A 375 59.27 -58.96 4.99
CA ALA A 375 60.38 -58.36 4.24
C ALA A 375 61.32 -59.37 3.53
N SER A 376 61.25 -60.66 3.86
CA SER A 376 62.02 -61.73 3.17
C SER A 376 61.28 -62.35 1.99
N LYS A 377 60.10 -61.84 1.61
CA LYS A 377 59.31 -62.34 0.47
C LYS A 377 58.77 -61.18 -0.36
N SER A 378 58.78 -61.33 -1.68
CA SER A 378 58.07 -60.42 -2.57
C SER A 378 56.56 -60.47 -2.31
N PHE A 379 55.88 -59.34 -2.39
CA PHE A 379 54.43 -59.23 -2.21
C PHE A 379 53.84 -58.15 -3.09
N ASN A 380 52.53 -58.22 -3.30
CA ASN A 380 51.74 -57.18 -3.94
C ASN A 380 50.53 -56.88 -3.07
N THR A 381 50.13 -55.61 -3.00
CA THR A 381 48.86 -55.18 -2.42
C THR A 381 48.29 -54.02 -3.22
N THR A 382 46.99 -53.78 -3.11
CA THR A 382 46.34 -52.57 -3.63
C THR A 382 45.82 -51.76 -2.46
N LEU A 383 46.23 -50.50 -2.39
CA LEU A 383 45.66 -49.50 -1.50
C LEU A 383 44.42 -48.89 -2.17
N VAL A 384 43.27 -48.95 -1.51
CA VAL A 384 42.01 -48.41 -1.98
C VAL A 384 41.61 -47.24 -1.09
N ALA A 385 41.63 -46.04 -1.65
CA ALA A 385 41.11 -44.86 -1.02
C ALA A 385 39.59 -44.80 -1.19
N THR A 386 38.86 -44.45 -0.14
CA THR A 386 37.41 -44.19 -0.17
C THR A 386 37.13 -42.84 0.47
N ILE A 387 36.43 -41.98 -0.26
CA ILE A 387 35.99 -40.67 0.24
C ILE A 387 34.49 -40.69 0.49
N THR A 388 34.09 -40.25 1.67
CA THR A 388 32.70 -40.25 2.13
C THR A 388 32.31 -38.88 2.65
N HIS A 389 31.05 -38.50 2.45
CA HIS A 389 30.40 -37.32 3.02
C HIS A 389 29.16 -37.78 3.77
N GLY A 390 29.26 -37.86 5.10
CA GLY A 390 28.29 -38.60 5.90
C GLY A 390 28.23 -40.07 5.44
N ASP A 391 27.04 -40.51 5.02
CA ASP A 391 26.81 -41.89 4.56
C ASP A 391 26.94 -42.05 3.02
N ILE A 392 27.33 -41.00 2.30
CA ILE A 392 27.43 -41.02 0.83
C ILE A 392 28.89 -41.17 0.40
N GLN A 393 29.17 -42.13 -0.47
CA GLN A 393 30.47 -42.23 -1.15
C GLN A 393 30.54 -41.23 -2.31
N LEU A 394 31.64 -40.47 -2.38
CA LEU A 394 31.86 -39.46 -3.42
C LEU A 394 32.90 -39.93 -4.46
N SER A 395 32.82 -39.33 -5.63
CA SER A 395 33.88 -39.40 -6.65
C SER A 395 34.88 -38.28 -6.43
N ALA A 396 36.17 -38.57 -6.66
CA ALA A 396 37.24 -37.59 -6.60
C ALA A 396 37.39 -36.81 -7.90
N ASP A 397 37.66 -35.50 -7.83
CA ASP A 397 38.03 -34.69 -9.00
C ASP A 397 39.50 -34.93 -9.38
N SER A 398 40.36 -35.07 -8.36
CA SER A 398 41.76 -35.46 -8.54
C SER A 398 42.25 -36.31 -7.38
N VAL A 399 43.18 -37.22 -7.69
CA VAL A 399 43.82 -38.12 -6.73
C VAL A 399 45.32 -38.05 -6.93
N VAL A 400 46.07 -37.91 -5.83
CA VAL A 400 47.52 -37.89 -5.82
C VAL A 400 48.05 -38.81 -4.72
N TRP A 401 48.90 -39.75 -5.10
CA TRP A 401 49.61 -40.68 -4.24
C TRP A 401 51.07 -40.27 -4.15
N THR A 402 51.58 -40.16 -2.93
CA THR A 402 53.01 -39.97 -2.67
C THR A 402 53.54 -41.03 -1.71
N ARG A 403 54.80 -41.40 -1.85
CA ARG A 403 55.52 -42.35 -0.99
C ARG A 403 56.45 -41.61 -0.04
N GLU A 404 56.50 -42.08 1.20
CA GLU A 404 57.36 -41.63 2.29
C GLU A 404 57.99 -42.85 2.97
N SER A 405 59.14 -43.28 2.47
CA SER A 405 59.86 -44.47 2.92
C SER A 405 61.09 -44.17 3.77
N GLY A 406 61.50 -42.89 3.84
CA GLY A 406 62.71 -42.44 4.54
C GLY A 406 63.98 -42.45 3.68
N ASP A 407 63.85 -42.79 2.39
CA ASP A 407 64.86 -42.59 1.35
C ASP A 407 64.47 -41.38 0.49
N ASP A 408 64.95 -40.19 0.87
CA ASP A 408 64.54 -38.92 0.24
C ASP A 408 64.73 -38.93 -1.29
N ALA A 409 65.86 -39.46 -1.77
CA ALA A 409 66.16 -39.51 -3.20
C ALA A 409 65.29 -40.54 -3.93
N GLY A 410 65.06 -41.69 -3.31
CA GLY A 410 64.17 -42.72 -3.85
C GLY A 410 62.71 -42.26 -3.88
N ASP A 411 62.26 -41.57 -2.83
CA ASP A 411 60.89 -41.05 -2.70
C ASP A 411 60.64 -39.94 -3.72
N GLU A 412 61.58 -39.03 -3.93
CA GLU A 412 61.47 -38.00 -4.97
C GLU A 412 61.34 -38.63 -6.36
N ALA A 413 62.17 -39.63 -6.68
CA ALA A 413 62.12 -40.33 -7.95
C ALA A 413 60.80 -41.11 -8.15
N TRP A 414 60.31 -41.80 -7.10
CA TRP A 414 59.04 -42.52 -7.16
C TRP A 414 57.87 -41.55 -7.32
N ASN A 415 57.82 -40.47 -6.53
CA ASN A 415 56.77 -39.46 -6.57
C ASN A 415 56.70 -38.76 -7.94
N MET A 416 57.85 -38.42 -8.54
CA MET A 416 57.89 -37.84 -9.90
C MET A 416 57.38 -38.80 -10.97
N ASN A 417 57.69 -40.09 -10.85
CA ASN A 417 57.21 -41.10 -11.80
C ASN A 417 55.72 -41.39 -11.61
N GLN A 418 55.25 -41.42 -10.37
CA GLN A 418 53.84 -41.62 -10.06
C GLN A 418 52.98 -40.43 -10.51
N ALA A 419 53.48 -39.20 -10.40
CA ALA A 419 52.81 -37.99 -10.90
C ALA A 419 52.59 -37.98 -12.42
N LYS A 420 53.33 -38.80 -13.20
CA LYS A 420 53.17 -38.93 -14.65
C LYS A 420 52.12 -39.99 -15.05
N LYS A 421 51.64 -40.79 -14.10
CA LYS A 421 50.63 -41.83 -14.36
C LYS A 421 49.23 -41.27 -14.11
N ASP A 422 48.24 -41.86 -14.78
CA ASP A 422 46.83 -41.62 -14.44
C ASP A 422 46.54 -42.17 -13.05
N GLN A 423 46.32 -41.27 -12.12
CA GLN A 423 46.10 -41.62 -10.72
C GLN A 423 44.62 -41.85 -10.46
N THR A 424 44.34 -42.93 -9.73
CA THR A 424 42.98 -43.31 -9.38
C THR A 424 42.87 -43.52 -7.87
N MET A 425 41.65 -43.74 -7.38
CA MET A 425 41.39 -44.11 -5.99
C MET A 425 42.04 -45.45 -5.58
N SER A 426 42.67 -46.17 -6.51
CA SER A 426 43.41 -47.39 -6.22
C SER A 426 44.89 -47.26 -6.63
N LEU A 427 45.79 -47.65 -5.72
CA LEU A 427 47.24 -47.71 -5.95
C LEU A 427 47.72 -49.15 -5.78
N ALA A 428 48.26 -49.75 -6.84
CA ALA A 428 49.00 -51.00 -6.73
C ALA A 428 50.39 -50.73 -6.15
N VAL A 429 50.75 -51.49 -5.10
CA VAL A 429 52.04 -51.42 -4.41
C VAL A 429 52.68 -52.80 -4.46
N SER A 430 53.93 -52.84 -4.91
CA SER A 430 54.70 -54.07 -5.06
C SER A 430 56.04 -54.00 -4.33
N TYR A 431 56.45 -55.13 -3.77
CA TYR A 431 57.79 -55.33 -3.23
C TYR A 431 58.44 -56.52 -3.92
N ASN A 432 59.60 -56.33 -4.56
CA ASN A 432 60.29 -57.38 -5.31
C ASN A 432 61.78 -57.45 -4.97
N LEU A 433 62.19 -58.58 -4.36
CA LEU A 433 63.58 -58.83 -3.95
C LEU A 433 64.55 -59.08 -5.13
N GLU A 434 64.04 -59.61 -6.24
CA GLU A 434 64.85 -60.02 -7.39
C GLU A 434 64.94 -58.91 -8.47
N GLN A 435 63.95 -58.03 -8.53
CA GLN A 435 63.83 -56.96 -9.52
C GLN A 435 63.60 -55.61 -8.83
N GLN A 436 64.67 -55.04 -8.27
CA GLN A 436 64.61 -53.82 -7.46
C GLN A 436 64.01 -52.62 -8.21
N GLU A 437 64.25 -52.51 -9.52
CA GLU A 437 63.72 -51.44 -10.38
C GLU A 437 62.19 -51.50 -10.55
N LEU A 438 61.56 -52.64 -10.23
CA LEU A 438 60.12 -52.85 -10.32
C LEU A 438 59.42 -52.80 -8.96
N SER A 439 60.16 -52.47 -7.89
CA SER A 439 59.65 -52.43 -6.52
C SER A 439 59.20 -51.01 -6.15
N ASP A 440 57.95 -50.86 -5.73
CA ASP A 440 57.42 -49.59 -5.19
C ASP A 440 57.96 -49.29 -3.78
N ILE A 441 58.50 -50.31 -3.12
CA ILE A 441 59.15 -50.24 -1.82
C ILE A 441 60.67 -50.34 -1.99
N PRO A 442 61.49 -49.51 -1.33
CA PRO A 442 62.95 -49.58 -1.43
C PRO A 442 63.50 -50.96 -1.07
N VAL A 443 64.55 -51.44 -1.77
CA VAL A 443 65.18 -52.73 -1.51
C VAL A 443 66.66 -52.52 -1.19
N PRO A 444 67.23 -53.12 -0.12
CA PRO A 444 66.60 -53.99 0.88
C PRO A 444 65.89 -53.21 2.00
N VAL A 445 64.78 -53.75 2.51
CA VAL A 445 64.05 -53.21 3.67
C VAL A 445 64.60 -53.86 4.95
N ARG A 446 64.70 -53.10 6.04
CA ARG A 446 65.11 -53.65 7.35
C ARG A 446 63.90 -54.15 8.12
N TYR A 447 64.13 -55.00 9.12
CA TYR A 447 63.09 -55.38 10.07
C TYR A 447 62.52 -54.11 10.76
N ASP A 448 61.19 -54.03 10.90
CA ASP A 448 60.44 -52.88 11.44
C ASP A 448 60.50 -51.57 10.64
N THR A 449 60.90 -51.59 9.36
CA THR A 449 60.76 -50.40 8.50
C THR A 449 59.27 -50.12 8.22
N LYS A 450 58.88 -48.86 8.37
CA LYS A 450 57.54 -48.36 8.06
C LYS A 450 57.59 -47.51 6.80
N ILE A 451 56.70 -47.77 5.86
CA ILE A 451 56.62 -47.05 4.59
C ILE A 451 55.24 -46.43 4.47
N GLY A 452 55.21 -45.10 4.43
CA GLY A 452 53.99 -44.32 4.25
C GLY A 452 53.63 -44.19 2.77
N PHE A 453 52.35 -44.41 2.47
CA PHE A 453 51.71 -44.01 1.23
C PHE A 453 50.62 -43.00 1.56
N ARG A 454 50.80 -41.77 1.09
CA ARG A 454 49.90 -40.65 1.34
C ARG A 454 48.99 -40.47 0.13
N CYS A 455 47.69 -40.66 0.33
CA CYS A 455 46.66 -40.32 -0.62
C CYS A 455 46.19 -38.89 -0.37
N THR A 456 46.17 -38.06 -1.40
CA THR A 456 45.62 -36.71 -1.39
C THR A 456 44.51 -36.64 -2.43
N VAL A 457 43.28 -36.42 -1.98
CA VAL A 457 42.08 -36.39 -2.82
C VAL A 457 41.50 -34.99 -2.79
N THR A 458 41.17 -34.43 -3.96
CA THR A 458 40.45 -33.16 -4.06
C THR A 458 39.02 -33.40 -4.56
N VAL A 459 38.05 -32.79 -3.88
CA VAL A 459 36.63 -32.74 -4.27
C VAL A 459 36.12 -31.33 -4.10
N THR A 460 35.66 -30.71 -5.19
CA THR A 460 34.96 -29.41 -5.23
C THR A 460 35.65 -28.37 -4.34
N ASP A 461 36.97 -28.21 -4.55
CA ASP A 461 37.88 -27.30 -3.85
C ASP A 461 38.29 -27.66 -2.41
N ARG A 462 37.93 -28.85 -1.91
CA ARG A 462 38.43 -29.40 -0.64
C ARG A 462 39.44 -30.50 -0.88
N THR A 463 40.61 -30.36 -0.28
CA THR A 463 41.66 -31.38 -0.33
C THR A 463 41.72 -32.13 1.00
N LEU A 464 41.58 -33.45 0.94
CA LEU A 464 41.80 -34.35 2.05
C LEU A 464 43.08 -35.15 1.82
N THR A 465 43.79 -35.42 2.91
CA THR A 465 45.00 -36.21 2.87
C THR A 465 44.93 -37.28 3.95
N HIS A 466 45.24 -38.52 3.56
CA HIS A 466 45.30 -39.66 4.46
C HIS A 466 46.60 -40.42 4.20
N ALA A 467 47.36 -40.71 5.25
CA ALA A 467 48.59 -41.51 5.17
C ALA A 467 48.31 -42.93 5.65
N TYR A 468 48.54 -43.90 4.78
CA TYR A 468 48.50 -45.32 5.11
C TYR A 468 49.93 -45.84 5.29
N ILE A 469 50.17 -46.62 6.33
CA ILE A 469 51.52 -47.14 6.64
C ILE A 469 51.52 -48.65 6.44
N ILE A 470 52.52 -49.11 5.71
CA ILE A 470 52.89 -50.52 5.52
C ILE A 470 54.18 -50.84 6.28
#